data_AF-A0A424LVR0-F1
#
_entry.id   AF-A0A424LVR0-F1
#
_cell.length_a   1.000
_cell.length_b   1.000
_cell.length_c   1.000
_cell.angle_alpha   90.00
_cell.angle_beta   90.00
_cell.angle_gamma   90.00
#
_symmetry.space_group_name_H-M   'P 1'
#
loop_
_entity.id
_entity.type
_entity.pdbx_description
1 polymer ?
#
loop_
_entity_poly.entity_id
_entity_poly.type
_entity_poly.pdbx_seq_one_letter_code
_entity_poly.pdbx_strand_id
1 'polypeptide(L)'
;MKLILIPLAIATLLVGCNGQKTKEEVKTSSEVNGDSLAIADNALLDSVQYQTFNYFWDGAEPVSGLARERIHLDHVYPNHDKDIITTGGSGFGLMAILVGVERDFISREEALERYERIVNFLEKADRFHGAWPHWMLPSGKVTAFSKKDNGGDLVETAFLVQGLLTVQAYFKNGNKREQQLAEKIQVLWEGVEWDWYTKNGEDVLYWHWSPEYQWEMNFPVGGYNEALIMYVLAAASPTHPIEKSVYEKGWAVDGQIAKDTTYYGLETELNHYEHSDAPVGPLFWAHYSYLGLNPKGLNDQFGDYWKLNRNHALIHYKYCVDNPKDYEGYGEDCWGLTSSYSIKGYAGHRPEADLGVISPTAALSSMPYTPEESKQFLRFMYNKQDSLIGKYGPYDAFSLEDDWYLP
;
A
#
# COMPACT_ATOMS: atom_id res chain seq x y z
N MET A 1 -101.02 33.47 -13.73
CA MET A 1 -100.69 34.90 -13.98
C MET A 1 -99.46 34.93 -14.86
N LYS A 2 -99.55 35.61 -16.01
CA LYS A 2 -98.51 35.68 -17.06
C LYS A 2 -97.18 36.21 -16.50
N LEU A 3 -96.06 35.74 -17.03
CA LEU A 3 -95.11 36.58 -17.78
C LEU A 3 -93.97 35.77 -18.40
N ILE A 4 -93.82 35.97 -19.70
CA ILE A 4 -92.69 35.63 -20.56
C ILE A 4 -91.60 36.69 -20.34
N LEU A 5 -90.32 36.30 -20.30
CA LEU A 5 -89.19 37.12 -20.72
C LEU A 5 -87.93 36.25 -20.97
N ILE A 6 -87.38 36.40 -22.16
CA ILE A 6 -86.06 35.99 -22.70
C ILE A 6 -85.36 37.33 -23.08
N PRO A 7 -84.04 37.48 -23.27
CA PRO A 7 -82.81 36.82 -22.78
C PRO A 7 -81.80 37.83 -22.15
N LEU A 8 -80.68 37.38 -21.58
CA LEU A 8 -79.37 38.01 -21.86
C LEU A 8 -78.23 37.06 -21.51
N ALA A 9 -77.39 36.79 -22.51
CA ALA A 9 -76.13 36.07 -22.40
C ALA A 9 -75.04 37.00 -21.88
N ILE A 10 -74.28 36.59 -20.87
CA ILE A 10 -72.88 36.99 -20.67
C ILE A 10 -72.12 35.77 -20.15
N ALA A 11 -71.04 35.44 -20.86
CA ALA A 11 -70.15 34.34 -20.62
C ALA A 11 -69.20 34.58 -19.44
N THR A 12 -68.97 33.55 -18.64
CA THR A 12 -67.73 33.35 -17.89
C THR A 12 -67.45 31.85 -17.79
N LEU A 13 -66.39 31.43 -18.48
CA LEU A 13 -65.80 30.10 -18.40
C LEU A 13 -65.17 29.89 -17.01
N LEU A 14 -65.73 28.97 -16.23
CA LEU A 14 -65.04 28.31 -15.13
C LEU A 14 -65.21 26.80 -15.34
N VAL A 15 -64.24 26.19 -16.03
CA VAL A 15 -64.16 24.74 -16.16
C VAL A 15 -63.55 24.19 -14.88
N GLY A 16 -64.42 23.62 -14.04
CA GLY A 16 -64.06 22.78 -12.91
C GLY A 16 -63.58 21.40 -13.36
N CYS A 17 -62.68 20.86 -12.56
CA CYS A 17 -61.94 19.61 -12.74
C CYS A 17 -62.85 18.39 -12.85
N ASN A 18 -62.67 17.58 -13.91
CA ASN A 18 -62.72 16.13 -13.79
C ASN A 18 -61.99 15.49 -14.99
N GLY A 19 -60.76 15.04 -14.75
CA GLY A 19 -59.95 14.34 -15.75
C GLY A 19 -59.13 13.27 -15.05
N GLN A 20 -59.54 12.02 -15.24
CA GLN A 20 -58.81 10.82 -14.83
C GLN A 20 -57.36 10.92 -15.33
N LYS A 21 -56.41 11.09 -14.41
CA LYS A 21 -55.00 10.80 -14.66
C LYS A 21 -54.76 9.35 -14.31
N THR A 22 -54.61 8.52 -15.33
CA THR A 22 -53.84 7.27 -15.24
C THR A 22 -52.49 7.61 -14.60
N LYS A 23 -52.24 7.06 -13.42
CA LYS A 23 -50.90 7.07 -12.82
C LYS A 23 -50.03 6.15 -13.66
N GLU A 24 -49.26 6.71 -14.58
CA GLU A 24 -48.00 6.08 -14.96
C GLU A 24 -47.12 6.09 -13.71
N GLU A 25 -46.92 4.92 -13.11
CA GLU A 25 -45.80 4.69 -12.22
C GLU A 25 -44.52 4.89 -13.04
N VAL A 26 -43.92 6.07 -12.89
CA VAL A 26 -42.51 6.26 -13.23
C VAL A 26 -41.74 5.33 -12.29
N LYS A 27 -41.45 4.13 -12.76
CA LYS A 27 -40.34 3.34 -12.26
C LYS A 27 -39.08 4.16 -12.57
N THR A 28 -38.64 4.96 -11.61
CA THR A 28 -37.23 5.37 -11.53
C THR A 28 -36.42 4.11 -11.22
N SER A 29 -36.20 3.30 -12.25
CA SER A 29 -35.04 2.43 -12.29
C SER A 29 -33.84 3.36 -12.41
N SER A 30 -33.25 3.72 -11.28
CA SER A 30 -31.88 4.25 -11.24
C SER A 30 -30.94 3.10 -11.61
N GLU A 31 -30.99 2.66 -12.86
CA GLU A 31 -29.85 2.01 -13.47
C GLU A 31 -28.79 3.11 -13.56
N VAL A 32 -27.87 3.11 -12.60
CA VAL A 32 -26.63 3.87 -12.71
C VAL A 32 -26.00 3.39 -14.01
N ASN A 33 -26.00 4.25 -15.02
CA ASN A 33 -25.39 3.95 -16.31
C ASN A 33 -23.94 3.55 -16.04
N GLY A 34 -23.54 2.32 -16.39
CA GLY A 34 -22.22 1.78 -16.07
C GLY A 34 -21.07 2.65 -16.57
N ASP A 35 -21.29 3.40 -17.65
CA ASP A 35 -20.36 4.38 -18.20
C ASP A 35 -20.15 5.58 -17.25
N SER A 36 -21.23 6.07 -16.62
CA SER A 36 -21.17 7.16 -15.64
C SER A 36 -20.45 6.75 -14.35
N LEU A 37 -20.61 5.49 -13.92
CA LEU A 37 -19.93 4.97 -12.74
C LEU A 37 -18.43 4.81 -12.98
N ALA A 38 -18.05 4.29 -14.15
CA ALA A 38 -16.65 4.17 -14.54
C ALA A 38 -15.95 5.53 -14.63
N ILE A 39 -16.62 6.56 -15.16
CA ILE A 39 -16.10 7.93 -15.20
C ILE A 39 -15.86 8.47 -13.78
N ALA A 40 -16.82 8.26 -12.87
CA ALA A 40 -16.68 8.69 -11.48
C ALA A 40 -15.52 7.96 -10.77
N ASP A 41 -15.40 6.64 -10.98
CA ASP A 41 -14.30 5.85 -10.42
C ASP A 41 -12.94 6.33 -10.90
N ASN A 42 -12.81 6.62 -12.20
CA ASN A 42 -11.57 7.15 -12.75
C ASN A 42 -11.21 8.52 -12.15
N ALA A 43 -12.18 9.41 -11.96
CA ALA A 43 -11.93 10.71 -11.33
C ALA A 43 -11.47 10.58 -9.87
N LEU A 44 -12.03 9.62 -9.12
CA LEU A 44 -11.58 9.30 -7.76
C LEU A 44 -10.18 8.68 -7.75
N LEU A 45 -9.89 7.77 -8.69
CA LEU A 45 -8.56 7.18 -8.86
C LEU A 45 -7.51 8.26 -9.18
N ASP A 46 -7.80 9.18 -10.10
CA ASP A 46 -6.90 10.29 -10.41
C ASP A 46 -6.65 11.16 -9.17
N SER A 47 -7.70 11.44 -8.39
CA SER A 47 -7.62 12.25 -7.17
C SER A 47 -6.76 11.60 -6.10
N VAL A 48 -7.00 10.32 -5.78
CA VAL A 48 -6.21 9.61 -4.76
C VAL A 48 -4.77 9.42 -5.23
N GLN A 49 -4.54 9.11 -6.50
CA GLN A 49 -3.18 8.96 -7.04
C GLN A 49 -2.40 10.28 -6.97
N TYR A 50 -2.99 11.40 -7.37
CA TYR A 50 -2.33 12.71 -7.32
C TYR A 50 -2.03 13.16 -5.89
N GLN A 51 -2.99 13.00 -4.97
CA GLN A 51 -2.81 13.39 -3.58
C GLN A 51 -1.72 12.53 -2.90
N THR A 52 -1.76 11.21 -3.07
CA THR A 52 -0.77 10.30 -2.49
C THR A 52 0.61 10.45 -3.13
N PHE A 53 0.70 10.72 -4.44
CA PHE A 53 1.96 11.10 -5.09
C PHE A 53 2.64 12.28 -4.38
N ASN A 54 1.86 13.27 -3.94
CA ASN A 54 2.40 14.45 -3.25
C ASN A 54 3.00 14.12 -1.87
N TYR A 55 2.70 12.97 -1.24
CA TYR A 55 3.44 12.51 -0.06
C TYR A 55 4.94 12.37 -0.39
N PHE A 56 5.25 11.78 -1.55
CA PHE A 56 6.61 11.50 -2.00
C PHE A 56 7.24 12.65 -2.80
N TRP A 57 6.41 13.55 -3.34
CA TRP A 57 6.91 14.70 -4.08
C TRP A 57 7.12 15.93 -3.21
N ASP A 58 6.03 16.49 -2.66
CA ASP A 58 6.01 17.67 -1.78
C ASP A 58 6.39 17.32 -0.34
N GLY A 59 5.98 16.14 0.12
CA GLY A 59 6.20 15.66 1.49
C GLY A 59 7.59 15.09 1.75
N ALA A 60 8.42 14.93 0.70
CA ALA A 60 9.79 14.41 0.81
C ALA A 60 10.67 15.21 1.78
N GLU A 61 11.66 14.53 2.35
CA GLU A 61 12.70 15.20 3.14
C GLU A 61 13.54 16.10 2.21
N PRO A 62 13.69 17.39 2.53
CA PRO A 62 14.15 18.39 1.57
C PRO A 62 15.64 18.36 1.27
N VAL A 63 16.47 17.54 1.92
CA VAL A 63 17.92 17.38 1.63
C VAL A 63 18.18 16.16 0.75
N SER A 64 17.57 15.03 1.06
CA SER A 64 17.72 13.75 0.37
C SER A 64 16.77 13.60 -0.82
N GLY A 65 15.56 14.17 -0.73
CA GLY A 65 14.46 13.89 -1.65
C GLY A 65 13.79 12.52 -1.41
N LEU A 66 14.18 11.80 -0.35
CA LEU A 66 13.62 10.51 0.05
C LEU A 66 12.34 10.69 0.89
N ALA A 67 11.60 9.60 1.09
CA ALA A 67 10.36 9.61 1.84
C ALA A 67 10.61 9.76 3.34
N ARG A 68 9.84 10.66 3.98
CA ARG A 68 9.74 10.70 5.43
C ARG A 68 9.02 9.45 5.92
N GLU A 69 9.46 8.92 7.05
CA GLU A 69 8.80 7.83 7.77
C GLU A 69 7.34 8.19 8.10
N ARG A 70 7.09 9.44 8.51
CA ARG A 70 5.76 9.92 8.86
C ARG A 70 5.63 11.41 8.60
N ILE A 71 4.42 11.83 8.25
CA ILE A 71 4.06 13.25 8.19
C ILE A 71 2.76 13.42 8.96
N HIS A 72 2.82 14.10 10.10
CA HIS A 72 1.64 14.56 10.83
C HIS A 72 1.32 15.99 10.42
N LEU A 73 0.08 16.22 10.00
CA LEU A 73 -0.42 17.54 9.61
C LEU A 73 -0.74 18.42 10.82
N ASP A 74 -0.91 17.84 12.02
CA ASP A 74 -1.01 18.58 13.28
C ASP A 74 0.35 19.09 13.81
N HIS A 75 1.45 18.68 13.17
CA HIS A 75 2.83 18.97 13.55
C HIS A 75 3.29 18.43 14.92
N VAL A 76 2.61 17.42 15.48
CA VAL A 76 2.95 16.81 16.76
C VAL A 76 3.72 15.50 16.55
N TYR A 77 5.01 15.48 16.87
CA TYR A 77 5.87 14.30 16.70
C TYR A 77 6.40 13.80 18.06
N PRO A 78 5.76 12.80 18.68
CA PRO A 78 6.06 12.43 20.08
C PRO A 78 7.34 11.60 20.27
N ASN A 79 7.70 10.74 19.31
CA ASN A 79 8.76 9.75 19.50
C ASN A 79 10.03 10.03 18.68
N HIS A 80 9.90 10.69 17.52
CA HIS A 80 11.00 10.90 16.59
C HIS A 80 10.84 12.23 15.84
N ASP A 81 11.92 12.77 15.28
CA ASP A 81 11.88 13.98 14.47
C ASP A 81 11.04 13.75 13.17
N LYS A 82 10.47 14.83 12.64
CA LYS A 82 9.76 14.84 11.36
C LYS A 82 10.64 14.42 10.18
N ASP A 83 11.94 14.73 10.24
CA ASP A 83 12.84 14.54 9.09
C ASP A 83 13.56 13.17 9.08
N ILE A 84 13.01 12.19 9.81
CA ILE A 84 13.44 10.79 9.69
C ILE A 84 13.04 10.25 8.33
N ILE A 85 14.02 9.70 7.62
CA ILE A 85 13.86 9.07 6.31
C ILE A 85 13.74 7.56 6.53
N THR A 86 12.77 6.92 5.88
CA THR A 86 12.64 5.45 5.82
C THR A 86 13.11 4.91 4.48
N THR A 87 13.86 3.81 4.48
CA THR A 87 14.46 3.26 3.25
C THR A 87 13.46 2.46 2.42
N GLY A 88 12.71 1.53 3.02
CA GLY A 88 11.71 0.75 2.28
C GLY A 88 10.56 1.61 1.78
N GLY A 89 10.04 2.51 2.63
CA GLY A 89 9.04 3.49 2.21
C GLY A 89 9.52 4.42 1.10
N SER A 90 10.82 4.72 1.05
CA SER A 90 11.40 5.45 -0.08
C SER A 90 11.45 4.62 -1.36
N GLY A 91 11.65 3.32 -1.28
CA GLY A 91 11.50 2.40 -2.42
C GLY A 91 10.13 2.51 -3.07
N PHE A 92 9.07 2.56 -2.26
CA PHE A 92 7.70 2.79 -2.74
C PHE A 92 7.55 4.17 -3.37
N GLY A 93 8.14 5.20 -2.74
CA GLY A 93 8.17 6.57 -3.26
C GLY A 93 8.83 6.69 -4.63
N LEU A 94 9.92 5.96 -4.88
CA LEU A 94 10.56 5.91 -6.20
C LEU A 94 9.59 5.41 -7.28
N MET A 95 8.79 4.38 -6.99
CA MET A 95 7.78 3.89 -7.93
C MET A 95 6.64 4.89 -8.12
N ALA A 96 6.20 5.54 -7.03
CA ALA A 96 5.16 6.57 -7.08
C ALA A 96 5.59 7.77 -7.94
N ILE A 97 6.86 8.17 -7.88
CA ILE A 97 7.38 9.26 -8.72
C ILE A 97 7.31 8.89 -10.21
N LEU A 98 7.62 7.64 -10.59
CA LEU A 98 7.43 7.18 -11.98
C LEU A 98 5.97 7.22 -12.41
N VAL A 99 5.04 6.83 -11.53
CA VAL A 99 3.61 6.97 -11.80
C VAL A 99 3.26 8.44 -12.04
N GLY A 100 3.85 9.37 -11.29
CA GLY A 100 3.67 10.81 -11.51
C GLY A 100 4.16 11.30 -12.89
N VAL A 101 5.22 10.71 -13.43
CA VAL A 101 5.67 10.98 -14.81
C VAL A 101 4.66 10.45 -15.82
N GLU A 102 4.23 9.19 -15.69
CA GLU A 102 3.28 8.56 -16.62
C GLU A 102 1.86 9.14 -16.55
N ARG A 103 1.55 9.84 -15.46
CA ARG A 103 0.28 10.56 -15.25
C ARG A 103 0.37 12.07 -15.52
N ASP A 104 1.50 12.55 -16.03
CA ASP A 104 1.76 13.98 -16.29
C ASP A 104 1.59 14.90 -15.06
N PHE A 105 1.79 14.37 -13.84
CA PHE A 105 1.80 15.18 -12.60
C PHE A 105 3.07 16.01 -12.49
N ILE A 106 4.17 15.47 -13.02
CA ILE A 106 5.48 16.11 -13.14
C ILE A 106 6.07 15.76 -14.50
N SER A 107 6.99 16.59 -14.96
CA SER A 107 7.76 16.27 -16.15
C SER A 107 8.80 15.17 -15.89
N ARG A 108 9.15 14.46 -16.96
CA ARG A 108 10.26 13.48 -16.95
C ARG A 108 11.59 14.08 -16.51
N GLU A 109 11.83 15.36 -16.83
CA GLU A 109 13.04 16.09 -16.45
C GLU A 109 13.09 16.38 -14.94
N GLU A 110 11.97 16.85 -14.36
CA GLU A 110 11.86 17.05 -12.89
C GLU A 110 12.06 15.73 -12.14
N ALA A 111 11.51 14.62 -12.66
CA ALA A 111 11.73 13.31 -12.09
C ALA A 111 13.21 12.90 -12.16
N LEU A 112 13.89 13.12 -13.30
CA LEU A 112 15.32 12.84 -13.45
C LEU A 112 16.16 13.61 -12.43
N GLU A 113 15.90 14.91 -12.24
CA GLU A 113 16.57 15.72 -11.20
C GLU A 113 16.33 15.17 -9.79
N ARG A 114 15.10 14.75 -9.49
CA ARG A 114 14.76 14.13 -8.20
C ARG A 114 15.52 12.82 -7.99
N TYR A 115 15.57 11.95 -8.99
CA TYR A 115 16.28 10.67 -8.88
C TYR A 115 17.78 10.83 -8.74
N GLU A 116 18.40 11.76 -9.49
CA GLU A 116 19.82 12.06 -9.33
C GLU A 116 20.13 12.51 -7.91
N ARG A 117 19.30 13.39 -7.33
CA ARG A 117 19.42 13.81 -5.94
C ARG A 117 19.36 12.62 -4.98
N ILE A 118 18.35 11.77 -5.12
CA ILE A 118 18.14 10.60 -4.26
C ILE A 118 19.32 9.62 -4.37
N VAL A 119 19.73 9.26 -5.59
CA VAL A 119 20.82 8.32 -5.82
C VAL A 119 22.14 8.88 -5.28
N ASN A 120 22.42 10.16 -5.50
CA ASN A 120 23.62 10.82 -4.94
C ASN A 120 23.62 10.87 -3.40
N PHE A 121 22.44 10.88 -2.76
CA PHE A 121 22.32 10.77 -1.31
C PHE A 121 22.59 9.34 -0.85
N LEU A 122 21.93 8.35 -1.46
CA LEU A 122 22.09 6.92 -1.13
C LEU A 122 23.51 6.41 -1.35
N GLU A 123 24.23 6.94 -2.34
CA GLU A 123 25.66 6.68 -2.58
C GLU A 123 26.56 7.07 -1.39
N LYS A 124 26.13 8.04 -0.57
CA LYS A 124 26.92 8.60 0.54
C LYS A 124 26.38 8.22 1.92
N ALA A 125 25.15 7.74 1.98
CA ALA A 125 24.51 7.32 3.21
C ALA A 125 25.24 6.12 3.84
N ASP A 126 25.06 5.94 5.15
CA ASP A 126 25.59 4.78 5.85
C ASP A 126 25.02 3.49 5.24
N ARG A 127 25.92 2.54 4.96
CA ARG A 127 25.60 1.19 4.46
C ARG A 127 26.40 0.16 5.26
N PHE A 128 25.82 -1.02 5.44
CA PHE A 128 26.33 -2.09 6.27
C PHE A 128 26.33 -3.38 5.44
N HIS A 129 27.51 -3.78 4.95
CA HIS A 129 27.61 -4.83 3.92
C HIS A 129 26.68 -4.54 2.73
N GLY A 130 26.71 -3.28 2.29
CA GLY A 130 25.86 -2.81 1.20
C GLY A 130 24.38 -2.59 1.52
N ALA A 131 23.83 -3.15 2.59
CA ALA A 131 22.46 -2.86 2.99
C ALA A 131 22.34 -1.48 3.63
N TRP A 132 21.22 -0.79 3.41
CA TRP A 132 20.91 0.46 4.13
C TRP A 132 20.20 0.14 5.46
N PRO A 133 20.27 1.06 6.44
CA PRO A 133 19.45 0.93 7.65
C PRO A 133 17.97 1.17 7.36
N HIS A 134 17.11 0.77 8.28
CA HIS A 134 15.69 1.11 8.23
C HIS A 134 15.48 2.64 8.20
N TRP A 135 16.10 3.35 9.16
CA TRP A 135 15.98 4.80 9.27
C TRP A 135 17.31 5.54 9.11
N MET A 136 17.22 6.71 8.46
CA MET A 136 18.32 7.65 8.28
C MET A 136 17.91 9.08 8.66
N LEU A 137 18.91 9.85 9.08
CA LEU A 137 18.80 11.31 9.22
C LEU A 137 19.09 12.00 7.87
N PRO A 138 18.73 13.29 7.70
CA PRO A 138 19.08 14.09 6.52
C PRO A 138 20.58 14.20 6.24
N SER A 139 21.44 13.83 7.19
CA SER A 139 22.89 13.73 7.01
C SER A 139 23.35 12.46 6.28
N GLY A 140 22.44 11.51 6.04
CA GLY A 140 22.75 10.17 5.55
C GLY A 140 23.21 9.19 6.64
N LYS A 141 23.18 9.61 7.92
CA LYS A 141 23.58 8.76 9.06
C LYS A 141 22.43 7.89 9.54
N VAL A 142 22.75 6.65 9.92
CA VAL A 142 21.79 5.75 10.57
C VAL A 142 21.22 6.39 11.83
N THR A 143 19.93 6.23 12.05
CA THR A 143 19.28 6.45 13.34
C THR A 143 18.60 5.16 13.75
N ALA A 144 18.87 4.70 14.96
CA ALA A 144 18.46 3.37 15.38
C ALA A 144 16.93 3.27 15.47
N PHE A 145 16.35 2.23 14.85
CA PHE A 145 14.91 1.94 14.94
C PHE A 145 14.57 1.36 16.32
N SER A 146 15.49 0.56 16.87
CA SER A 146 15.45 0.06 18.24
C SER A 146 16.87 0.00 18.82
N LYS A 147 17.01 -0.35 20.10
CA LYS A 147 18.32 -0.34 20.79
C LYS A 147 19.42 -1.10 20.03
N LYS A 148 19.11 -2.24 19.42
CA LYS A 148 20.08 -3.10 18.72
C LYS A 148 19.99 -3.01 17.20
N ASP A 149 19.01 -2.27 16.71
CA ASP A 149 18.75 -2.10 15.28
C ASP A 149 19.31 -0.75 14.82
N ASN A 150 20.64 -0.72 14.68
CA ASN A 150 21.44 0.45 14.31
C ASN A 150 22.42 0.14 13.17
N GLY A 151 22.09 -0.86 12.36
CA GLY A 151 22.90 -1.34 11.24
C GLY A 151 22.06 -1.52 9.97
N GLY A 152 22.38 -2.53 9.17
CA GLY A 152 21.64 -2.83 7.95
C GLY A 152 20.33 -3.56 8.24
N ASP A 153 19.28 -3.14 7.55
CA ASP A 153 17.99 -3.80 7.47
C ASP A 153 17.81 -4.33 6.04
N LEU A 154 17.84 -5.65 5.89
CA LEU A 154 17.84 -6.29 4.58
C LEU A 154 16.45 -6.31 3.93
N VAL A 155 15.37 -6.29 4.72
CA VAL A 155 14.00 -6.24 4.21
C VAL A 155 13.70 -4.85 3.66
N GLU A 156 14.03 -3.80 4.42
CA GLU A 156 13.88 -2.41 3.96
C GLU A 156 14.79 -2.12 2.76
N THR A 157 16.01 -2.67 2.75
CA THR A 157 16.90 -2.63 1.59
C THR A 157 16.26 -3.30 0.37
N ALA A 158 15.59 -4.44 0.53
CA ALA A 158 14.91 -5.13 -0.57
C ALA A 158 13.78 -4.27 -1.16
N PHE A 159 12.97 -3.60 -0.33
CA PHE A 159 11.94 -2.68 -0.80
C PHE A 159 12.54 -1.48 -1.54
N LEU A 160 13.61 -0.88 -1.01
CA LEU A 160 14.33 0.21 -1.68
C LEU A 160 14.87 -0.22 -3.05
N VAL A 161 15.54 -1.38 -3.10
CA VAL A 161 16.11 -1.93 -4.33
C VAL A 161 15.04 -2.25 -5.36
N GLN A 162 13.89 -2.80 -4.94
CA GLN A 162 12.75 -3.03 -5.83
C GLN A 162 12.34 -1.73 -6.55
N GLY A 163 12.28 -0.61 -5.82
CA GLY A 163 12.02 0.72 -6.38
C GLY A 163 13.13 1.22 -7.30
N LEU A 164 14.39 1.10 -6.86
CA LEU A 164 15.57 1.49 -7.64
C LEU A 164 15.65 0.75 -8.98
N LEU A 165 15.47 -0.57 -9.00
CA LEU A 165 15.49 -1.37 -10.23
C LEU A 165 14.33 -1.02 -11.17
N THR A 166 13.19 -0.60 -10.63
CA THR A 166 12.07 -0.09 -11.44
C THR A 166 12.48 1.21 -12.16
N VAL A 167 13.08 2.16 -11.44
CA VAL A 167 13.61 3.41 -12.01
C VAL A 167 14.72 3.13 -13.03
N GLN A 168 15.65 2.24 -12.70
CA GLN A 168 16.70 1.83 -13.62
C GLN A 168 16.12 1.26 -14.92
N ALA A 169 15.17 0.33 -14.84
CA ALA A 169 14.55 -0.28 -16.00
C ALA A 169 13.84 0.75 -16.90
N TYR A 170 13.25 1.79 -16.29
CA TYR A 170 12.57 2.87 -16.99
C TYR A 170 13.53 3.83 -17.73
N PHE A 171 14.72 4.08 -17.17
CA PHE A 171 15.69 5.05 -17.71
C PHE A 171 16.86 4.44 -18.51
N LYS A 172 17.13 3.14 -18.40
CA LYS A 172 18.33 2.49 -18.99
C LYS A 172 18.49 2.63 -20.50
N ASN A 173 17.41 2.85 -21.25
CA ASN A 173 17.43 3.04 -22.70
C ASN A 173 17.18 4.51 -23.11
N GLY A 174 17.22 5.42 -22.15
CA GLY A 174 16.97 6.85 -22.33
C GLY A 174 18.15 7.60 -22.95
N ASN A 175 18.19 8.90 -22.74
CA ASN A 175 19.32 9.75 -23.12
C ASN A 175 20.56 9.50 -22.23
N LYS A 176 21.70 10.13 -22.56
CA LYS A 176 22.96 9.89 -21.85
C LYS A 176 22.90 10.18 -20.33
N ARG A 177 22.17 11.19 -19.89
CA ARG A 177 22.03 11.54 -18.45
C ARG A 177 21.18 10.51 -17.72
N GLU A 178 20.11 10.03 -18.37
CA GLU A 178 19.25 8.96 -17.87
C GLU A 178 20.01 7.62 -17.76
N GLN A 179 20.83 7.29 -18.76
CA GLN A 179 21.71 6.12 -18.73
C GLN A 179 22.72 6.20 -17.58
N GLN A 180 23.29 7.39 -17.31
CA GLN A 180 24.20 7.59 -16.17
C GLN A 180 23.49 7.38 -14.82
N LEU A 181 22.24 7.83 -14.68
CA LEU A 181 21.42 7.51 -13.49
C LEU A 181 21.23 5.99 -13.35
N ALA A 182 20.84 5.31 -14.44
CA ALA A 182 20.62 3.87 -14.44
C ALA A 182 21.90 3.08 -14.09
N GLU A 183 23.06 3.51 -14.60
CA GLU A 183 24.37 2.93 -14.24
C GLU A 183 24.70 3.09 -12.75
N LYS A 184 24.45 4.27 -12.17
CA LYS A 184 24.64 4.48 -10.73
C LYS A 184 23.75 3.57 -9.89
N ILE A 185 22.48 3.43 -10.30
CA ILE A 185 21.56 2.51 -9.64
C ILE A 185 22.05 1.06 -9.74
N GLN A 186 22.55 0.64 -10.91
CA GLN A 186 23.14 -0.69 -11.09
C GLN A 186 24.28 -0.92 -10.08
N VAL A 187 25.19 0.04 -9.92
CA VAL A 187 26.29 -0.06 -8.94
C VAL A 187 25.78 -0.16 -7.50
N LEU A 188 24.74 0.62 -7.13
CA LEU A 188 24.15 0.54 -5.79
C LEU A 188 23.54 -0.84 -5.51
N TRP A 189 22.78 -1.37 -6.47
CA TRP A 189 22.18 -2.70 -6.44
C TRP A 189 23.23 -3.81 -6.31
N GLU A 190 24.25 -3.81 -7.17
CA GLU A 190 25.34 -4.79 -7.17
C GLU A 190 26.20 -4.71 -5.90
N GLY A 191 26.17 -3.58 -5.20
CA GLY A 191 26.89 -3.39 -3.95
C GLY A 191 26.19 -3.95 -2.71
N VAL A 192 24.98 -4.51 -2.82
CA VAL A 192 24.29 -5.14 -1.67
C VAL A 192 24.80 -6.57 -1.48
N GLU A 193 25.43 -6.86 -0.34
CA GLU A 193 26.02 -8.17 -0.02
C GLU A 193 24.95 -9.10 0.59
N TRP A 194 23.98 -9.58 -0.21
CA TRP A 194 22.89 -10.43 0.30
C TRP A 194 23.41 -11.72 0.96
N ASP A 195 24.47 -12.30 0.41
CA ASP A 195 25.13 -13.49 0.93
C ASP A 195 25.75 -13.27 2.33
N TRP A 196 26.20 -12.06 2.66
CA TRP A 196 26.65 -11.72 4.03
C TRP A 196 25.56 -11.98 5.07
N TYR A 197 24.32 -11.67 4.73
CA TYR A 197 23.15 -11.82 5.61
C TYR A 197 22.69 -13.26 5.80
N THR A 198 23.44 -14.25 5.28
CA THR A 198 23.30 -15.66 5.64
C THR A 198 24.05 -16.04 6.92
N LYS A 199 24.75 -15.10 7.57
CA LYS A 199 25.48 -15.31 8.83
C LYS A 199 26.42 -16.53 8.78
N ASN A 200 27.49 -16.42 8.00
CA ASN A 200 28.45 -17.51 7.74
C ASN A 200 27.87 -18.69 6.94
N GLY A 201 26.94 -18.43 6.00
CA GLY A 201 26.43 -19.45 5.09
C GLY A 201 25.38 -20.38 5.68
N GLU A 202 24.61 -19.92 6.67
CA GLU A 202 23.40 -20.62 7.09
C GLU A 202 22.37 -20.62 5.94
N ASP A 203 21.49 -21.61 5.91
CA ASP A 203 20.45 -21.74 4.87
C ASP A 203 19.24 -20.82 5.14
N VAL A 204 19.48 -19.56 5.53
CA VAL A 204 18.45 -18.55 5.81
C VAL A 204 19.02 -17.13 5.72
N LEU A 205 18.20 -16.15 5.33
CA LEU A 205 18.57 -14.74 5.45
C LEU A 205 18.16 -14.19 6.81
N TYR A 206 19.06 -13.42 7.41
CA TYR A 206 18.79 -12.64 8.61
C TYR A 206 18.35 -11.23 8.24
N TRP A 207 17.34 -10.73 8.95
CA TRP A 207 16.78 -9.41 8.70
C TRP A 207 17.79 -8.29 8.99
N HIS A 208 18.55 -8.42 10.08
CA HIS A 208 19.42 -7.34 10.58
C HIS A 208 20.86 -7.77 10.78
N TRP A 209 21.78 -6.83 10.57
CA TRP A 209 23.16 -6.92 11.02
C TRP A 209 23.66 -5.56 11.51
N SER A 210 24.38 -5.52 12.64
CA SER A 210 24.93 -4.30 13.22
C SER A 210 26.46 -4.36 13.34
N PRO A 211 27.19 -3.26 13.09
CA PRO A 211 28.62 -3.22 13.40
C PRO A 211 28.92 -3.28 14.91
N GLU A 212 27.98 -2.85 15.76
CA GLU A 212 28.10 -2.84 17.22
C GLU A 212 27.58 -4.15 17.83
N TYR A 213 26.40 -4.59 17.40
CA TYR A 213 25.67 -5.72 17.98
C TYR A 213 25.75 -7.00 17.14
N GLN A 214 26.43 -6.97 15.99
CA GLN A 214 26.56 -8.09 15.06
C GLN A 214 25.20 -8.71 14.75
N TRP A 215 24.99 -9.97 15.12
CA TRP A 215 23.77 -10.75 14.87
C TRP A 215 22.84 -10.80 16.08
N GLU A 216 23.01 -9.96 17.11
CA GLU A 216 22.21 -10.04 18.34
C GLU A 216 20.71 -9.75 18.17
N MET A 217 20.29 -9.10 17.07
CA MET A 217 18.87 -9.04 16.68
C MET A 217 18.32 -10.44 16.39
N ASN A 218 19.16 -11.33 15.85
CA ASN A 218 18.94 -12.76 15.65
C ASN A 218 17.55 -13.10 15.09
N PHE A 219 17.20 -12.45 13.98
CA PHE A 219 15.91 -12.63 13.33
C PHE A 219 16.10 -13.30 11.96
N PRO A 220 16.12 -14.65 11.89
CA PRO A 220 16.07 -15.37 10.62
C PRO A 220 14.67 -15.22 9.99
N VAL A 221 14.61 -14.96 8.69
CA VAL A 221 13.35 -14.61 8.01
C VAL A 221 12.74 -15.84 7.33
N GLY A 222 11.86 -16.54 8.04
CA GLY A 222 10.98 -17.57 7.48
C GLY A 222 9.68 -16.98 6.91
N GLY A 223 9.10 -17.67 5.92
CA GLY A 223 7.84 -17.29 5.28
C GLY A 223 6.63 -18.08 5.80
N TYR A 224 5.42 -17.69 5.43
CA TYR A 224 5.09 -16.60 4.51
C TYR A 224 4.87 -15.27 5.24
N ASN A 225 5.51 -14.19 4.79
CA ASN A 225 5.29 -12.82 5.26
C ASN A 225 5.58 -11.79 4.14
N GLU A 226 5.76 -10.51 4.48
CA GLU A 226 6.02 -9.43 3.52
C GLU A 226 7.36 -9.50 2.76
N ALA A 227 8.29 -10.35 3.20
CA ALA A 227 9.71 -10.27 2.81
C ALA A 227 10.09 -11.15 1.61
N LEU A 228 9.13 -11.68 0.83
CA LEU A 228 9.41 -12.53 -0.35
C LEU A 228 10.43 -11.88 -1.31
N ILE A 229 10.26 -10.58 -1.60
CA ILE A 229 11.12 -9.86 -2.55
C ILE A 229 12.58 -9.79 -2.09
N MET A 230 12.84 -9.87 -0.78
CA MET A 230 14.20 -9.96 -0.24
C MET A 230 14.91 -11.20 -0.74
N TYR A 231 14.25 -12.36 -0.69
CA TYR A 231 14.81 -13.62 -1.20
C TYR A 231 14.91 -13.65 -2.73
N VAL A 232 13.91 -13.11 -3.43
CA VAL A 232 13.95 -13.01 -4.90
C VAL A 232 15.12 -12.15 -5.37
N LEU A 233 15.32 -10.99 -4.74
CA LEU A 233 16.45 -10.11 -5.05
C LEU A 233 17.78 -10.73 -4.64
N ALA A 234 17.87 -11.33 -3.45
CA ALA A 234 19.07 -12.04 -3.04
C ALA A 234 19.48 -13.13 -4.05
N ALA A 235 18.53 -13.90 -4.57
CA ALA A 235 18.81 -14.92 -5.60
C ALA A 235 19.14 -14.31 -6.98
N ALA A 236 18.62 -13.10 -7.27
CA ALA A 236 18.85 -12.39 -8.53
C ALA A 236 20.15 -11.56 -8.54
N SER A 237 20.80 -11.38 -7.40
CA SER A 237 22.03 -10.58 -7.30
C SER A 237 23.14 -11.15 -8.19
N PRO A 238 23.76 -10.36 -9.08
CA PRO A 238 24.81 -10.84 -9.96
C PRO A 238 26.19 -10.92 -9.28
N THR A 239 26.33 -10.32 -8.09
CA THR A 239 27.61 -10.16 -7.37
C THR A 239 27.61 -10.89 -6.03
N HIS A 240 26.46 -10.93 -5.36
CA HIS A 240 26.28 -11.50 -4.02
C HIS A 240 25.04 -12.40 -3.95
N PRO A 241 24.93 -13.44 -4.82
CA PRO A 241 23.77 -14.31 -4.82
C PRO A 241 23.75 -15.24 -3.61
N ILE A 242 22.55 -15.53 -3.10
CA ILE A 242 22.34 -16.64 -2.17
C ILE A 242 22.23 -17.98 -2.91
N GLU A 243 22.55 -19.06 -2.19
CA GLU A 243 22.31 -20.43 -2.68
C GLU A 243 20.81 -20.77 -2.64
N LYS A 244 20.37 -21.68 -3.52
CA LYS A 244 18.97 -22.11 -3.59
C LYS A 244 18.43 -22.63 -2.24
N SER A 245 19.28 -23.29 -1.46
CA SER A 245 18.91 -23.83 -0.15
C SER A 245 18.51 -22.75 0.86
N VAL A 246 19.03 -21.53 0.73
CA VAL A 246 18.64 -20.39 1.58
C VAL A 246 17.15 -20.06 1.40
N TYR A 247 16.64 -20.15 0.18
CA TYR A 247 15.21 -20.02 -0.10
C TYR A 247 14.41 -21.25 0.35
N GLU A 248 14.84 -22.45 -0.03
CA GLU A 248 14.05 -23.68 0.22
C GLU A 248 13.97 -24.06 1.71
N LYS A 249 15.03 -23.83 2.49
CA LYS A 249 15.07 -24.17 3.91
C LYS A 249 14.74 -22.98 4.80
N GLY A 250 15.25 -21.80 4.47
CA GLY A 250 15.02 -20.58 5.22
C GLY A 250 13.63 -20.01 4.97
N TRP A 251 13.42 -19.42 3.79
CA TRP A 251 12.13 -18.80 3.44
C TRP A 251 10.98 -19.81 3.45
N ALA A 252 11.13 -20.93 2.75
CA ALA A 252 10.06 -21.91 2.63
C ALA A 252 9.96 -22.87 3.83
N VAL A 253 10.81 -22.67 4.84
CA VAL A 253 10.82 -23.42 6.11
C VAL A 253 10.83 -24.93 5.84
N ASP A 254 11.79 -25.41 5.05
CA ASP A 254 11.88 -26.81 4.61
C ASP A 254 10.55 -27.35 4.01
N GLY A 255 9.89 -26.51 3.21
CA GLY A 255 8.60 -26.79 2.57
C GLY A 255 7.38 -26.71 3.49
N GLN A 256 7.55 -26.39 4.79
CA GLN A 256 6.42 -26.19 5.71
C GLN A 256 5.56 -24.97 5.33
N ILE A 257 6.10 -24.02 4.56
CA ILE A 257 5.35 -22.86 4.05
C ILE A 257 4.13 -23.26 3.22
N ALA A 258 4.13 -24.45 2.60
CA ALA A 258 3.01 -24.94 1.77
C ALA A 258 1.83 -25.51 2.59
N LYS A 259 1.92 -25.51 3.93
CA LYS A 259 0.84 -25.97 4.82
C LYS A 259 -0.20 -24.87 5.04
N ASP A 260 -1.06 -24.68 4.04
CA ASP A 260 -2.13 -23.70 4.10
C ASP A 260 -3.27 -24.11 5.05
N THR A 261 -4.24 -23.20 5.20
CA THR A 261 -5.50 -23.45 5.90
C THR A 261 -6.65 -22.87 5.11
N THR A 262 -7.88 -23.10 5.55
CA THR A 262 -9.08 -22.46 4.97
C THR A 262 -9.70 -21.50 5.97
N TYR A 263 -9.94 -20.26 5.54
CA TYR A 263 -10.59 -19.24 6.35
C TYR A 263 -11.58 -18.43 5.51
N TYR A 264 -12.77 -18.16 6.06
CA TYR A 264 -13.92 -17.60 5.30
C TYR A 264 -14.19 -18.31 3.95
N GLY A 265 -13.97 -19.63 3.92
CA GLY A 265 -14.18 -20.50 2.76
C GLY A 265 -13.15 -20.33 1.64
N LEU A 266 -11.98 -19.74 1.93
CA LEU A 266 -10.88 -19.56 0.98
C LEU A 266 -9.61 -20.22 1.54
N GLU A 267 -8.87 -20.93 0.69
CA GLU A 267 -7.53 -21.43 0.98
C GLU A 267 -6.57 -20.25 1.12
N THR A 268 -5.67 -20.30 2.12
CA THR A 268 -4.64 -19.27 2.30
C THR A 268 -3.47 -19.45 1.35
N GLU A 269 -3.41 -20.54 0.57
CA GLU A 269 -2.33 -20.97 -0.33
C GLU A 269 -0.97 -21.24 0.32
N LEU A 270 -0.57 -20.44 1.31
CA LEU A 270 0.63 -20.63 2.12
C LEU A 270 0.30 -20.48 3.60
N ASN A 271 1.21 -20.96 4.44
CA ASN A 271 1.20 -20.70 5.88
C ASN A 271 1.74 -19.30 6.17
N HIS A 272 0.87 -18.39 6.59
CA HIS A 272 1.23 -17.01 6.94
C HIS A 272 2.02 -16.88 8.25
N TYR A 273 2.01 -17.88 9.14
CA TYR A 273 2.70 -17.72 10.42
C TYR A 273 3.40 -19.00 10.84
N GLU A 274 4.72 -18.88 11.03
CA GLU A 274 5.49 -19.92 11.71
C GLU A 274 5.19 -19.94 13.22
N HIS A 275 4.75 -18.81 13.80
CA HIS A 275 4.70 -18.62 15.27
C HIS A 275 3.33 -18.13 15.80
N SER A 276 2.26 -18.20 15.00
CA SER A 276 0.92 -17.81 15.40
C SER A 276 -0.10 -18.72 14.72
N ASP A 277 -1.21 -19.01 15.42
CA ASP A 277 -2.33 -19.76 14.85
C ASP A 277 -3.27 -18.87 13.99
N ALA A 278 -2.93 -17.58 13.82
CA ALA A 278 -3.72 -16.66 13.01
C ALA A 278 -3.74 -17.14 11.55
N PRO A 279 -4.91 -17.25 10.91
CA PRO A 279 -5.02 -17.83 9.58
C PRO A 279 -4.33 -16.98 8.50
N VAL A 280 -4.29 -15.66 8.68
CA VAL A 280 -3.66 -14.71 7.75
C VAL A 280 -2.98 -13.56 8.49
N GLY A 281 -1.94 -12.98 7.89
CA GLY A 281 -1.27 -11.77 8.39
C GLY A 281 -1.99 -10.46 8.08
N PRO A 282 -1.42 -9.31 8.49
CA PRO A 282 -1.85 -7.98 8.05
C PRO A 282 -1.80 -7.88 6.52
N LEU A 283 -2.71 -7.09 5.93
CA LEU A 283 -2.92 -7.16 4.48
C LEU A 283 -1.74 -6.63 3.64
N PHE A 284 -0.84 -5.83 4.22
CA PHE A 284 0.36 -5.33 3.52
C PHE A 284 1.30 -6.45 3.03
N TRP A 285 1.19 -7.66 3.60
CA TRP A 285 1.94 -8.83 3.12
C TRP A 285 1.56 -9.25 1.69
N ALA A 286 0.35 -8.91 1.23
CA ALA A 286 -0.07 -9.09 -0.17
C ALA A 286 0.38 -7.93 -1.08
N HIS A 287 1.08 -6.92 -0.55
CA HIS A 287 1.41 -5.68 -1.26
C HIS A 287 2.91 -5.49 -1.48
N TYR A 288 3.72 -5.39 -0.41
CA TYR A 288 5.06 -4.79 -0.50
C TYR A 288 6.03 -5.54 -1.42
N SER A 289 5.99 -6.87 -1.38
CA SER A 289 6.80 -7.71 -2.26
C SER A 289 6.31 -7.73 -3.71
N TYR A 290 5.14 -7.18 -4.03
CA TYR A 290 4.44 -7.34 -5.31
C TYR A 290 4.22 -6.01 -6.05
N LEU A 291 4.91 -4.95 -5.64
CA LEU A 291 4.80 -3.64 -6.30
C LEU A 291 5.52 -3.65 -7.65
N GLY A 292 6.68 -4.29 -7.72
CA GLY A 292 7.44 -4.56 -8.95
C GLY A 292 7.37 -6.02 -9.41
N LEU A 293 7.42 -6.98 -8.48
CA LEU A 293 7.26 -8.40 -8.79
C LEU A 293 5.80 -8.70 -9.11
N ASN A 294 5.50 -8.98 -10.38
CA ASN A 294 4.14 -9.23 -10.82
C ASN A 294 3.64 -10.62 -10.37
N PRO A 295 2.62 -10.72 -9.50
CA PRO A 295 2.10 -12.00 -9.04
C PRO A 295 1.24 -12.73 -10.09
N LYS A 296 0.78 -12.07 -11.17
CA LYS A 296 -0.07 -12.71 -12.19
C LYS A 296 0.70 -13.80 -12.94
N GLY A 297 0.29 -15.05 -12.74
CA GLY A 297 0.95 -16.22 -13.32
C GLY A 297 2.26 -16.60 -12.64
N LEU A 298 2.61 -15.95 -11.53
CA LEU A 298 3.77 -16.29 -10.72
C LEU A 298 3.43 -17.50 -9.83
N ASN A 299 4.21 -18.56 -9.98
CA ASN A 299 4.12 -19.77 -9.17
C ASN A 299 5.52 -20.36 -8.97
N ASP A 300 5.68 -21.09 -7.88
CA ASP A 300 6.84 -21.95 -7.63
C ASP A 300 6.37 -23.31 -7.07
N GLN A 301 7.29 -24.12 -6.53
CA GLN A 301 6.94 -25.41 -5.94
C GLN A 301 6.06 -25.32 -4.67
N PHE A 302 5.86 -24.13 -4.10
CA PHE A 302 5.15 -23.93 -2.84
C PHE A 302 3.77 -23.31 -3.01
N GLY A 303 3.57 -22.39 -3.95
CA GLY A 303 2.26 -21.73 -4.10
C GLY A 303 2.02 -20.95 -5.40
N ASP A 304 0.75 -20.58 -5.60
CA ASP A 304 0.29 -19.62 -6.61
C ASP A 304 0.15 -18.24 -5.94
N TYR A 305 1.03 -17.31 -6.30
CA TYR A 305 1.10 -16.00 -5.63
C TYR A 305 -0.04 -15.05 -6.02
N TRP A 306 -0.68 -15.24 -7.19
CA TRP A 306 -1.89 -14.50 -7.52
C TRP A 306 -3.06 -14.95 -6.66
N LYS A 307 -3.24 -16.26 -6.53
CA LYS A 307 -4.29 -16.86 -5.70
C LYS A 307 -4.08 -16.52 -4.22
N LEU A 308 -2.83 -16.58 -3.74
CA LEU A 308 -2.42 -16.21 -2.38
C LEU A 308 -2.87 -14.78 -2.04
N ASN A 309 -2.41 -13.81 -2.82
CA ASN A 309 -2.68 -12.40 -2.53
C ASN A 309 -4.17 -12.06 -2.68
N ARG A 310 -4.84 -12.63 -3.68
CA ARG A 310 -6.29 -12.43 -3.88
C ARG A 310 -7.11 -13.03 -2.75
N ASN A 311 -6.80 -14.24 -2.33
CA ASN A 311 -7.51 -14.89 -1.22
C ASN A 311 -7.25 -14.15 0.08
N HIS A 312 -6.01 -13.69 0.33
CA HIS A 312 -5.67 -12.88 1.50
C HIS A 312 -6.50 -11.59 1.58
N ALA A 313 -6.62 -10.84 0.47
CA ALA A 313 -7.46 -9.64 0.42
C ALA A 313 -8.96 -9.94 0.61
N LEU A 314 -9.48 -10.98 -0.05
CA LEU A 314 -10.89 -11.38 0.09
C LEU A 314 -11.22 -11.90 1.50
N ILE A 315 -10.29 -12.56 2.18
CA ILE A 315 -10.44 -12.97 3.57
C ILE A 315 -10.60 -11.76 4.47
N HIS A 316 -9.75 -10.74 4.31
CA HIS A 316 -9.87 -9.47 5.06
C HIS A 316 -11.19 -8.76 4.79
N TYR A 317 -11.60 -8.67 3.51
CA TYR A 317 -12.90 -8.12 3.14
C TYR A 317 -14.05 -8.88 3.82
N LYS A 318 -14.08 -10.21 3.71
CA LYS A 318 -15.13 -11.05 4.31
C LYS A 318 -15.18 -10.94 5.84
N TYR A 319 -14.03 -10.86 6.51
CA TYR A 319 -13.96 -10.65 7.94
C TYR A 319 -14.58 -9.30 8.35
N CYS A 320 -14.26 -8.21 7.65
CA CYS A 320 -14.85 -6.89 7.93
C CYS A 320 -16.35 -6.85 7.61
N VAL A 321 -16.81 -7.56 6.57
CA VAL A 321 -18.25 -7.68 6.26
C VAL A 321 -19.01 -8.49 7.30
N ASP A 322 -18.42 -9.57 7.80
CA ASP A 322 -18.97 -10.39 8.89
C ASP A 322 -18.99 -9.64 10.23
N ASN A 323 -17.99 -8.77 10.45
CA ASN A 323 -17.83 -7.92 11.62
C ASN A 323 -18.09 -8.66 12.96
N PRO A 324 -17.33 -9.72 13.28
CA PRO A 324 -17.61 -10.57 14.44
C PRO A 324 -17.46 -9.85 15.79
N LYS A 325 -16.89 -8.64 15.80
CA LYS A 325 -16.72 -7.79 16.98
C LYS A 325 -17.71 -6.64 17.06
N ASP A 326 -18.60 -6.50 16.07
CA ASP A 326 -19.65 -5.48 15.99
C ASP A 326 -19.12 -4.04 16.10
N TYR A 327 -17.96 -3.77 15.46
CA TYR A 327 -17.40 -2.42 15.42
C TYR A 327 -18.20 -1.50 14.50
N GLU A 328 -18.37 -0.22 14.89
CA GLU A 328 -19.06 0.76 14.07
C GLU A 328 -18.44 0.90 12.66
N GLY A 329 -19.32 0.88 11.66
CA GLY A 329 -19.02 1.21 10.27
C GLY A 329 -18.39 0.09 9.43
N TYR A 330 -17.88 -0.99 10.04
CA TYR A 330 -17.35 -2.15 9.32
C TYR A 330 -18.41 -2.76 8.39
N GLY A 331 -18.03 -3.09 7.16
CA GLY A 331 -18.97 -3.65 6.18
C GLY A 331 -18.46 -3.63 4.75
N GLU A 332 -19.36 -3.81 3.79
CA GLU A 332 -19.02 -3.84 2.34
C GLU A 332 -18.36 -2.54 1.86
N ASP A 333 -18.73 -1.41 2.45
CA ASP A 333 -18.20 -0.07 2.12
C ASP A 333 -16.91 0.28 2.88
N CYS A 334 -16.64 -0.36 4.03
CA CYS A 334 -15.58 0.03 4.96
C CYS A 334 -14.86 -1.21 5.51
N TRP A 335 -13.69 -1.52 4.94
CA TRP A 335 -12.92 -2.72 5.24
C TRP A 335 -11.42 -2.46 5.09
N GLY A 336 -10.62 -3.38 5.59
CA GLY A 336 -9.17 -3.38 5.40
C GLY A 336 -8.41 -3.22 6.71
N LEU A 337 -7.79 -4.32 7.15
CA LEU A 337 -6.97 -4.36 8.35
C LEU A 337 -5.50 -4.56 7.95
N THR A 338 -4.63 -3.68 8.43
CA THR A 338 -3.19 -3.88 8.25
C THR A 338 -2.40 -3.18 9.36
N SER A 339 -1.09 -3.40 9.40
CA SER A 339 -0.20 -2.67 10.30
C SER A 339 -0.27 -1.17 10.03
N SER A 340 -0.62 -0.39 11.05
CA SER A 340 -0.78 1.08 10.95
C SER A 340 -0.75 1.71 12.35
N TYR A 341 -0.83 3.05 12.39
CA TYR A 341 -1.27 3.73 13.60
C TYR A 341 -2.61 3.17 14.09
N SER A 342 -2.78 3.25 15.41
CA SER A 342 -3.92 2.74 16.15
C SER A 342 -4.20 3.68 17.33
N ILE A 343 -5.37 3.55 17.94
CA ILE A 343 -5.84 4.39 19.05
C ILE A 343 -4.80 4.48 20.19
N LYS A 344 -4.03 3.40 20.41
CA LYS A 344 -2.98 3.31 21.44
C LYS A 344 -1.56 3.18 20.86
N GLY A 345 -1.27 3.88 19.76
CA GLY A 345 0.05 3.93 19.16
C GLY A 345 0.08 3.28 17.78
N TYR A 346 0.72 2.12 17.64
CA TYR A 346 0.84 1.39 16.38
C TYR A 346 0.56 -0.10 16.62
N ALA A 347 -0.15 -0.75 15.72
CA ALA A 347 -0.51 -2.16 15.87
C ALA A 347 -0.57 -2.89 14.52
N GLY A 348 -0.27 -4.19 14.53
CA GLY A 348 -0.36 -5.08 13.37
C GLY A 348 -1.77 -5.63 13.17
N HIS A 349 -2.72 -4.78 12.76
CA HIS A 349 -4.12 -5.17 12.60
C HIS A 349 -4.28 -6.25 11.52
N ARG A 350 -5.12 -7.24 11.83
CA ARG A 350 -5.47 -8.38 10.97
C ARG A 350 -6.70 -9.07 11.57
N PRO A 351 -7.35 -10.00 10.84
CA PRO A 351 -8.26 -10.95 11.46
C PRO A 351 -7.62 -11.56 12.72
N GLU A 352 -8.39 -11.67 13.81
CA GLU A 352 -7.97 -12.07 15.17
C GLU A 352 -7.14 -11.06 15.98
N ALA A 353 -6.53 -10.05 15.35
CA ALA A 353 -5.89 -8.91 16.04
C ALA A 353 -6.54 -7.56 15.65
N ASP A 354 -7.86 -7.60 15.51
CA ASP A 354 -8.71 -6.47 15.15
C ASP A 354 -8.98 -5.59 16.38
N LEU A 355 -8.70 -4.29 16.25
CA LEU A 355 -8.85 -3.28 17.30
C LEU A 355 -9.90 -2.22 16.94
N GLY A 356 -10.76 -2.46 15.94
CA GLY A 356 -11.75 -1.48 15.49
C GLY A 356 -11.14 -0.35 14.67
N VAL A 357 -9.97 -0.58 14.06
CA VAL A 357 -9.20 0.40 13.28
C VAL A 357 -9.11 -0.07 11.84
N ILE A 358 -9.59 0.77 10.91
CA ILE A 358 -9.47 0.58 9.47
C ILE A 358 -8.30 1.41 8.96
N SER A 359 -7.49 0.81 8.09
CA SER A 359 -6.34 1.48 7.47
C SER A 359 -6.54 1.52 5.96
N PRO A 360 -6.76 2.69 5.34
CA PRO A 360 -7.11 2.80 3.91
C PRO A 360 -6.17 2.05 2.97
N THR A 361 -4.87 1.99 3.27
CA THR A 361 -3.89 1.29 2.42
C THR A 361 -4.20 -0.21 2.26
N ALA A 362 -4.86 -0.86 3.25
CA ALA A 362 -5.21 -2.28 3.16
C ALA A 362 -6.16 -2.55 1.98
N ALA A 363 -7.29 -1.84 1.93
CA ALA A 363 -8.28 -1.99 0.87
C ALA A 363 -7.78 -1.39 -0.46
N LEU A 364 -7.24 -0.17 -0.43
CA LEU A 364 -6.85 0.56 -1.64
C LEU A 364 -5.67 -0.08 -2.36
N SER A 365 -4.66 -0.58 -1.66
CA SER A 365 -3.53 -1.27 -2.29
C SER A 365 -3.89 -2.68 -2.78
N SER A 366 -5.03 -3.23 -2.35
CA SER A 366 -5.58 -4.49 -2.84
C SER A 366 -6.38 -4.36 -4.14
N MET A 367 -6.50 -3.15 -4.71
CA MET A 367 -7.24 -2.88 -5.95
C MET A 367 -6.90 -3.84 -7.12
N PRO A 368 -5.64 -4.29 -7.33
CA PRO A 368 -5.36 -5.28 -8.38
C PRO A 368 -6.06 -6.63 -8.16
N TYR A 369 -6.31 -7.00 -6.90
CA TYR A 369 -6.83 -8.31 -6.50
C TYR A 369 -8.35 -8.31 -6.29
N THR A 370 -8.88 -7.23 -5.72
CA THR A 370 -10.30 -7.02 -5.34
C THR A 370 -10.81 -5.68 -5.89
N PRO A 371 -10.81 -5.47 -7.22
CA PRO A 371 -11.05 -4.14 -7.80
C PRO A 371 -12.42 -3.58 -7.45
N GLU A 372 -13.46 -4.41 -7.37
CA GLU A 372 -14.81 -3.92 -7.07
C GLU A 372 -14.94 -3.48 -5.61
N GLU A 373 -14.49 -4.32 -4.67
CA GLU A 373 -14.51 -4.04 -3.23
C GLU A 373 -13.60 -2.87 -2.85
N SER A 374 -12.43 -2.76 -3.49
CA SER A 374 -11.48 -1.67 -3.26
C SER A 374 -11.97 -0.34 -3.85
N LYS A 375 -12.62 -0.34 -5.03
CA LYS A 375 -13.28 0.86 -5.60
C LYS A 375 -14.49 1.27 -4.77
N GLN A 376 -15.23 0.31 -4.21
CA GLN A 376 -16.33 0.59 -3.28
C GLN A 376 -15.81 1.30 -2.02
N PHE A 377 -14.71 0.82 -1.44
CA PHE A 377 -14.04 1.51 -0.33
C PHE A 377 -13.54 2.91 -0.71
N LEU A 378 -12.93 3.08 -1.89
CA LEU A 378 -12.52 4.41 -2.38
C LEU A 378 -13.71 5.38 -2.47
N ARG A 379 -14.85 4.91 -2.98
CA ARG A 379 -16.08 5.71 -3.04
C ARG A 379 -16.62 6.06 -1.64
N PHE A 380 -16.54 5.14 -0.69
CA PHE A 380 -16.90 5.42 0.70
C PHE A 380 -16.03 6.54 1.27
N MET A 381 -14.71 6.43 1.12
CA MET A 381 -13.76 7.41 1.64
C MET A 381 -13.99 8.82 1.07
N TYR A 382 -14.10 8.95 -0.26
CA TYR A 382 -14.17 10.25 -0.93
C TYR A 382 -15.57 10.87 -1.08
N ASN A 383 -16.64 10.11 -0.77
CA ASN A 383 -18.01 10.66 -0.84
C ASN A 383 -18.72 10.72 0.52
N LYS A 384 -18.24 9.97 1.52
CA LYS A 384 -18.88 9.88 2.84
C LYS A 384 -17.93 10.25 3.98
N GLN A 385 -16.61 10.27 3.77
CA GLN A 385 -15.60 10.47 4.81
C GLN A 385 -14.56 11.54 4.47
N ASP A 386 -14.99 12.66 3.87
CA ASP A 386 -14.11 13.74 3.41
C ASP A 386 -13.16 14.26 4.51
N SER A 387 -13.55 14.18 5.80
CA SER A 387 -12.70 14.56 6.94
C SER A 387 -11.49 13.67 7.16
N LEU A 388 -11.49 12.45 6.60
CA LEU A 388 -10.39 11.49 6.66
C LEU A 388 -9.41 11.63 5.48
N ILE A 389 -9.63 12.60 4.60
CA ILE A 389 -8.78 12.90 3.44
C ILE A 389 -7.97 14.16 3.73
N GLY A 390 -6.66 14.00 3.85
CA GLY A 390 -5.71 15.08 4.06
C GLY A 390 -5.06 15.59 2.77
N LYS A 391 -4.05 16.43 2.94
CA LYS A 391 -3.23 16.97 1.84
C LYS A 391 -2.61 15.87 0.96
N TYR A 392 -2.27 14.73 1.56
CA TYR A 392 -1.56 13.63 0.92
C TYR A 392 -2.44 12.39 0.66
N GLY A 393 -3.76 12.59 0.61
CA GLY A 393 -4.74 11.52 0.43
C GLY A 393 -5.33 11.06 1.76
N PRO A 394 -5.95 9.87 1.81
CA PRO A 394 -6.45 9.29 3.05
C PRO A 394 -5.39 9.25 4.14
N TYR A 395 -5.78 9.59 5.38
CA TYR A 395 -4.91 9.39 6.55
C TYR A 395 -4.60 7.91 6.79
N ASP A 396 -3.57 7.64 7.59
CA ASP A 396 -3.01 6.30 7.79
C ASP A 396 -4.03 5.28 8.32
N ALA A 397 -4.86 5.70 9.28
CA ALA A 397 -5.87 4.87 9.90
C ALA A 397 -6.95 5.69 10.61
N PHE A 398 -8.10 5.06 10.85
CA PHE A 398 -9.21 5.63 11.60
C PHE A 398 -10.02 4.56 12.34
N SER A 399 -10.78 4.97 13.35
CA SER A 399 -11.82 4.19 14.01
C SER A 399 -13.09 5.05 14.10
N LEU A 400 -14.19 4.55 13.53
CA LEU A 400 -15.48 5.24 13.62
C LEU A 400 -16.10 5.08 15.01
N GLU A 401 -15.97 3.90 15.61
CA GLU A 401 -16.43 3.56 16.97
C GLU A 401 -15.85 4.53 18.02
N ASP A 402 -14.54 4.80 17.92
CA ASP A 402 -13.82 5.64 18.88
C ASP A 402 -13.71 7.11 18.45
N ASP A 403 -14.34 7.51 17.33
CA ASP A 403 -14.22 8.85 16.71
C ASP A 403 -12.74 9.29 16.61
N TRP A 404 -11.90 8.41 16.05
CA TRP A 404 -10.45 8.54 16.08
C TRP A 404 -9.83 8.51 14.68
N TYR A 405 -8.90 9.44 14.42
CA TYR A 405 -7.96 9.41 13.31
C TYR A 405 -6.74 10.26 13.68
N LEU A 406 -5.61 10.07 12.97
CA LEU A 406 -4.40 10.88 13.16
C LEU A 406 -4.05 11.63 11.85
N PRO A 407 -4.17 12.97 11.82
CA PRO A 407 -3.96 13.77 10.62
C PRO A 407 -2.49 14.08 10.28
#